data_AF-A0A6P5EPW9-F1
#
_entry.id   AF-A0A6P5EPW9-F1
#
_cell.length_a   1.000
_cell.length_b   1.000
_cell.length_c   1.000
_cell.angle_alpha   90.00
_cell.angle_beta   90.00
_cell.angle_gamma   90.00
#
_symmetry.space_group_name_H-M   'P 1'
#
loop_
_entity.id
_entity.type
_entity.pdbx_description
1 polymer ?
#
loop_
_entity_poly.entity_id
_entity_poly.type
_entity_poly.pdbx_seq_one_letter_code
_entity_poly.pdbx_strand_id
1 'polypeptide(L)'
;MAGGRPFRPAHGARVLVSAALTLLLFLAISSLLSSSSSSSSSSSAAEVAVHRRSFLAAEPDPLRARFELIRRQASDHAAVVAAYAAHARRLKLDAARQLAVFEHLSSSLSSISLRLSSAGAGADAEADADADDDPLRPLEKEAKDRVKLARQLVAESKESFDTQLKIQKLRDTVFAVHEQLRRARRLRDLSARIAAGSTPKSLHCLAMRLMADRIARPESYPAPAPLDLDSDLLHYALFSDNVVAASVVVASAVRSAAEPRRHVFHVVTDPMYLPAMQAWFTRRPPARRARVEVRSAAEFAFLNASHSPVVRRIEAGRSDLGLLEHLRFYLLEMFPELRRIVLLEEDVVVQRDLAPLWTVDLDGKVNGAVETCFGGFRRYSRYLNFSHPAVRERLSPRACAWAYGVNVFDLDAWRRERCTDRFHRYFDLNEDGSLWSEGSVLPAGLMTFYGTTKPLDKSWHVMGLGYNPSISPEEIRNAAVIHFSGNMKPWLDVALNQYKHLWTKYVDTEMEFLPLCNFGL
;
A
#
# COMPACT_ATOMS: atom_id res chain seq x y z
N MET A 1 12.28 -42.55 -55.96
CA MET A 1 10.95 -41.99 -56.29
C MET A 1 9.92 -42.92 -55.68
N ALA A 2 8.95 -42.58 -54.83
CA ALA A 2 8.34 -41.35 -54.32
C ALA A 2 8.09 -41.56 -52.81
N GLY A 3 8.11 -40.59 -51.89
CA GLY A 3 7.25 -39.40 -51.82
C GLY A 3 6.21 -39.56 -50.70
N GLY A 4 6.62 -39.59 -49.42
CA GLY A 4 5.73 -39.66 -48.25
C GLY A 4 5.81 -38.39 -47.40
N ARG A 5 4.69 -37.67 -47.28
CA ARG A 5 4.54 -36.42 -46.50
C ARG A 5 4.64 -36.68 -44.99
N PRO A 6 5.26 -35.78 -44.18
CA PRO A 6 5.13 -35.84 -42.73
C PRO A 6 3.82 -35.18 -42.26
N PHE A 7 3.09 -35.88 -41.40
CA PHE A 7 1.94 -35.38 -40.64
C PHE A 7 2.37 -34.21 -39.73
N ARG A 8 1.74 -33.04 -39.86
CA ARG A 8 1.87 -31.92 -38.91
C ARG A 8 0.92 -32.14 -37.71
N PRO A 9 1.37 -32.01 -36.45
CA PRO A 9 0.49 -32.09 -35.29
C PRO A 9 -0.37 -30.82 -35.14
N ALA A 10 -1.66 -31.02 -34.88
CA ALA A 10 -2.70 -29.99 -34.74
C ALA A 10 -2.58 -29.18 -33.43
N HIS A 11 -1.51 -28.40 -33.27
CA HIS A 11 -1.35 -27.47 -32.13
C HIS A 11 -2.06 -26.12 -32.34
N GLY A 12 -2.26 -25.67 -33.59
CA GLY A 12 -2.99 -24.42 -33.88
C GLY A 12 -4.48 -24.47 -33.53
N ALA A 13 -5.13 -25.63 -33.69
CA ALA A 13 -6.56 -25.78 -33.43
C ALA A 13 -6.91 -25.68 -31.93
N ARG A 14 -6.04 -26.13 -31.03
CA ARG A 14 -6.28 -26.06 -29.57
C ARG A 14 -6.16 -24.64 -29.02
N VAL A 15 -5.24 -23.85 -29.57
CA VAL A 15 -5.06 -22.43 -29.20
C VAL A 15 -6.22 -21.58 -29.72
N LEU A 16 -6.69 -21.83 -30.95
CA LEU A 16 -7.86 -21.15 -31.52
C LEU A 16 -9.15 -21.50 -30.77
N VAL A 17 -9.33 -22.75 -30.34
CA VAL A 17 -10.49 -23.16 -29.54
C VAL A 17 -10.46 -22.53 -28.14
N SER A 18 -9.29 -22.42 -27.51
CA SER A 18 -9.14 -21.74 -26.21
C SER A 18 -9.39 -20.23 -26.29
N ALA A 19 -8.93 -19.58 -27.36
CA ALA A 19 -9.20 -18.17 -27.64
C ALA A 19 -10.68 -17.90 -27.95
N ALA A 20 -11.34 -18.80 -28.69
CA ALA A 20 -12.77 -18.70 -28.97
C ALA A 20 -13.62 -18.90 -27.70
N LEU A 21 -13.26 -19.86 -26.83
CA LEU A 21 -13.95 -20.11 -25.56
C LEU A 21 -13.81 -18.93 -24.59
N THR A 22 -12.64 -18.27 -24.54
CA THR A 22 -12.43 -17.08 -23.72
C THR A 22 -13.20 -15.88 -24.25
N LEU A 23 -13.23 -15.67 -25.58
CA LEU A 23 -14.01 -14.59 -26.19
C LEU A 23 -15.52 -14.77 -25.98
N LEU A 24 -16.02 -16.01 -26.09
CA LEU A 24 -17.42 -16.35 -25.81
C LEU A 24 -17.77 -16.15 -24.33
N LEU A 25 -16.83 -16.42 -23.42
CA LEU A 25 -17.01 -16.15 -21.98
C LEU A 25 -17.11 -14.64 -21.71
N PHE A 26 -16.26 -13.83 -22.34
CA PHE A 26 -16.30 -12.37 -22.22
C PHE A 26 -17.59 -11.78 -22.78
N LEU A 27 -18.08 -12.28 -23.93
CA LEU A 27 -19.34 -11.84 -24.51
C LEU A 27 -20.56 -12.24 -23.66
N ALA A 28 -20.55 -13.43 -23.06
CA ALA A 28 -21.60 -13.89 -22.15
C ALA A 28 -21.65 -13.07 -20.84
N ILE A 29 -20.49 -12.69 -20.30
CA ILE A 29 -20.41 -11.83 -19.11
C ILE A 29 -20.90 -10.41 -19.44
N SER A 30 -20.54 -9.87 -20.61
CA SER A 30 -20.96 -8.54 -21.06
C SER A 30 -22.47 -8.45 -21.32
N SER A 31 -23.10 -9.51 -21.85
CA SER A 31 -24.56 -9.57 -22.03
C SER A 31 -25.33 -9.76 -20.72
N LEU A 32 -24.76 -10.48 -19.74
CA LEU A 32 -25.31 -10.59 -18.37
C LEU A 32 -25.25 -9.25 -17.62
N LEU A 33 -24.20 -8.45 -17.84
CA LEU A 33 -24.08 -7.10 -17.28
C LEU A 33 -25.03 -6.10 -17.95
N SER A 34 -25.36 -6.30 -19.22
CA SER A 34 -26.21 -5.38 -20.02
C SER A 34 -27.71 -5.68 -19.94
N SER A 35 -28.12 -6.85 -19.42
CA SER A 35 -29.52 -7.30 -19.38
C SER A 35 -30.25 -7.01 -18.06
N SER A 36 -29.60 -6.30 -17.12
CA SER A 36 -30.22 -5.90 -15.84
C SER A 36 -30.75 -4.47 -15.85
N SER A 37 -31.54 -4.10 -16.86
CA SER A 37 -32.38 -2.89 -16.82
C SER A 37 -33.56 -2.97 -17.79
N SER A 38 -34.63 -3.65 -17.36
CA SER A 38 -35.96 -3.45 -17.95
C SER A 38 -37.05 -3.71 -16.92
N SER A 39 -37.40 -2.68 -16.16
CA SER A 39 -38.70 -2.61 -15.49
C SER A 39 -39.51 -1.47 -16.10
N SER A 40 -40.59 -1.85 -16.74
CA SER A 40 -41.62 -1.04 -17.37
C SER A 40 -42.34 -0.11 -16.40
N SER A 41 -42.50 1.16 -16.76
CA SER A 41 -43.63 1.99 -16.33
C SER A 41 -44.02 2.98 -17.42
N SER A 42 -45.22 2.79 -17.94
CA SER A 42 -45.93 3.65 -18.88
C SER A 42 -46.47 4.90 -18.20
N SER A 43 -46.16 6.10 -18.70
CA SER A 43 -47.05 7.26 -18.63
C SER A 43 -46.60 8.37 -19.59
N SER A 44 -47.51 8.69 -20.51
CA SER A 44 -47.68 9.86 -21.38
C SER A 44 -46.63 10.98 -21.38
N ALA A 45 -46.16 11.30 -22.58
CA ALA A 45 -45.61 12.59 -22.95
C ALA A 45 -46.71 13.66 -23.01
N ALA A 46 -46.54 14.76 -22.27
CA ALA A 46 -46.85 16.14 -22.65
C ALA A 46 -46.93 17.03 -21.39
N GLU A 47 -45.86 17.78 -21.10
CA GLU A 47 -45.96 19.19 -20.65
C GLU A 47 -44.58 19.85 -20.63
N VAL A 48 -44.32 20.56 -21.74
CA VAL A 48 -43.71 21.88 -21.88
C VAL A 48 -42.90 22.45 -20.69
N ALA A 49 -41.60 22.56 -20.96
CA ALA A 49 -40.70 23.71 -20.78
C ALA A 49 -40.83 24.66 -19.57
N VAL A 50 -39.63 25.08 -19.14
CA VAL A 50 -39.28 26.21 -18.27
C VAL A 50 -39.28 25.88 -16.78
N HIS A 51 -38.10 25.48 -16.26
CA HIS A 51 -37.47 26.15 -15.12
C HIS A 51 -35.98 25.75 -15.03
N ARG A 52 -35.12 26.67 -15.49
CA ARG A 52 -33.71 26.77 -15.08
C ARG A 52 -33.71 27.14 -13.59
N ARG A 53 -33.23 26.26 -12.70
CA ARG A 53 -32.46 26.61 -11.47
C ARG A 53 -32.19 25.37 -10.60
N SER A 54 -30.99 25.37 -10.01
CA SER A 54 -30.59 24.60 -8.82
C SER A 54 -30.19 23.13 -9.01
N PHE A 55 -28.93 22.92 -9.41
CA PHE A 55 -28.17 21.74 -8.95
C PHE A 55 -27.77 21.98 -7.49
N LEU A 56 -28.74 21.83 -6.58
CA LEU A 56 -28.42 21.43 -5.21
C LEU A 56 -28.34 19.91 -5.25
N ALA A 57 -27.11 19.39 -5.20
CA ALA A 57 -26.90 18.00 -4.87
C ALA A 57 -27.51 17.78 -3.48
N ALA A 58 -28.71 17.21 -3.44
CA ALA A 58 -29.24 16.66 -2.21
C ALA A 58 -28.22 15.63 -1.73
N GLU A 59 -27.62 15.85 -0.55
CA GLU A 59 -26.80 14.84 0.09
C GLU A 59 -27.61 13.53 0.11
N PRO A 60 -27.07 12.42 -0.42
CA PRO A 60 -27.76 11.14 -0.33
C PRO A 60 -27.97 10.83 1.15
N ASP A 61 -29.23 10.69 1.55
CA ASP A 61 -29.62 10.39 2.93
C ASP A 61 -28.75 9.23 3.45
N PRO A 62 -27.93 9.44 4.49
CA PRO A 62 -27.01 8.43 5.00
C PRO A 62 -27.73 7.16 5.47
N LEU A 63 -29.01 7.26 5.85
CA LEU A 63 -29.83 6.10 6.18
C LEU A 63 -30.20 5.27 4.94
N ARG A 64 -30.47 5.93 3.82
CA ARG A 64 -30.76 5.27 2.54
C ARG A 64 -29.53 4.57 1.98
N ALA A 65 -28.36 5.22 2.04
CA ALA A 65 -27.09 4.61 1.66
C ALA A 65 -26.75 3.38 2.53
N ARG A 66 -26.99 3.47 3.85
CA ARG A 66 -26.82 2.34 4.78
C ARG A 66 -27.80 1.20 4.49
N PHE A 67 -29.06 1.50 4.19
CA PHE A 67 -30.06 0.49 3.85
C PHE A 67 -29.73 -0.23 2.53
N GLU A 68 -29.26 0.51 1.53
CA GLU A 68 -28.79 -0.06 0.27
C GLU A 68 -27.56 -0.96 0.45
N LEU A 69 -26.62 -0.58 1.32
CA LEU A 69 -25.48 -1.42 1.68
C LEU A 69 -25.91 -2.73 2.34
N ILE A 70 -26.83 -2.66 3.32
CA ILE A 70 -27.37 -3.85 4.01
C ILE A 70 -28.10 -4.76 3.03
N ARG A 71 -28.93 -4.20 2.15
CA ARG A 71 -29.65 -4.95 1.11
C ARG A 71 -28.68 -5.66 0.16
N ARG A 72 -27.60 -4.99 -0.24
CA ARG A 72 -26.55 -5.56 -1.09
C ARG A 72 -25.83 -6.70 -0.38
N GLN A 73 -25.44 -6.49 0.88
CA GLN A 73 -24.79 -7.51 1.70
C GLN A 73 -25.70 -8.74 1.90
N ALA A 74 -26.99 -8.54 2.13
CA ALA A 74 -27.97 -9.63 2.23
C ALA A 74 -28.11 -10.39 0.90
N SER A 75 -28.15 -9.69 -0.24
CA SER A 75 -28.17 -10.30 -1.57
C SER A 75 -26.89 -11.11 -1.86
N ASP A 76 -25.73 -10.55 -1.52
CA ASP A 76 -24.44 -11.21 -1.70
C ASP A 76 -24.36 -12.49 -0.84
N HIS A 77 -24.80 -12.43 0.42
CA HIS A 77 -24.86 -13.60 1.29
C HIS A 77 -25.89 -14.64 0.82
N ALA A 78 -27.04 -14.21 0.30
CA ALA A 78 -28.02 -15.12 -0.30
C ALA A 78 -27.43 -15.85 -1.52
N ALA A 79 -26.66 -15.15 -2.37
CA ALA A 79 -25.98 -15.75 -3.50
C ALA A 79 -24.92 -16.78 -3.07
N VAL A 80 -24.15 -16.49 -2.02
CA VAL A 80 -23.18 -17.43 -1.43
C VAL A 80 -23.92 -18.67 -0.92
N VAL A 81 -24.97 -18.51 -0.12
CA VAL A 81 -25.75 -19.64 0.42
C VAL A 81 -26.35 -20.49 -0.71
N ALA A 82 -26.88 -19.87 -1.76
CA ALA A 82 -27.40 -20.56 -2.94
C ALA A 82 -26.31 -21.36 -3.67
N ALA A 83 -25.10 -20.81 -3.81
CA ALA A 83 -23.97 -21.50 -4.42
C ALA A 83 -23.54 -22.73 -3.59
N TYR A 84 -23.47 -22.61 -2.25
CA TYR A 84 -23.20 -23.73 -1.36
C TYR A 84 -24.30 -24.80 -1.45
N ALA A 85 -25.57 -24.40 -1.50
CA ALA A 85 -26.69 -25.34 -1.66
C ALA A 85 -26.62 -26.08 -3.01
N ALA A 86 -26.30 -25.39 -4.10
CA ALA A 86 -26.10 -26.01 -5.41
C ALA A 86 -24.91 -26.98 -5.41
N HIS A 87 -23.80 -26.61 -4.77
CA HIS A 87 -22.63 -27.47 -4.63
C HIS A 87 -22.93 -28.73 -3.79
N ALA A 88 -23.64 -28.58 -2.68
CA ALA A 88 -24.07 -29.70 -1.83
C ALA A 88 -25.01 -30.66 -2.60
N ARG A 89 -25.94 -30.12 -3.40
CA ARG A 89 -26.80 -30.94 -4.28
C ARG A 89 -25.99 -31.73 -5.30
N ARG A 90 -25.00 -31.09 -5.93
CA ARG A 90 -24.10 -31.76 -6.88
C ARG A 90 -23.33 -32.90 -6.21
N LEU A 91 -22.70 -32.65 -5.06
CA LEU A 91 -21.98 -33.67 -4.29
C LEU A 91 -22.89 -34.86 -3.93
N LYS A 92 -24.14 -34.60 -3.53
CA LYS A 92 -25.12 -35.66 -3.25
C LYS A 92 -25.42 -36.51 -4.49
N LEU A 93 -25.65 -35.88 -5.64
CA LEU A 93 -25.91 -36.58 -6.90
C LEU A 93 -24.73 -37.41 -7.36
N ASP A 94 -23.51 -36.86 -7.28
CA ASP A 94 -22.29 -37.55 -7.66
C ASP A 94 -22.03 -38.76 -6.74
N ALA A 95 -22.24 -38.62 -5.42
CA ALA A 95 -22.15 -39.72 -4.47
C ALA A 95 -23.18 -40.83 -4.74
N ALA A 96 -24.43 -40.47 -5.05
CA ALA A 96 -25.49 -41.43 -5.37
C ALA A 96 -25.19 -42.22 -6.66
N ARG A 97 -24.68 -41.54 -7.70
CA ARG A 97 -24.23 -42.21 -8.94
C ARG A 97 -23.10 -43.19 -8.67
N GLN A 98 -22.13 -42.78 -7.87
CA GLN A 98 -20.98 -43.59 -7.53
C GLN A 98 -21.38 -44.86 -6.74
N LEU A 99 -22.33 -44.74 -5.81
CA LEU A 99 -22.92 -45.87 -5.08
C LEU A 99 -23.57 -46.89 -6.02
N ALA A 100 -24.42 -46.43 -6.94
CA ALA A 100 -25.12 -47.29 -7.89
C ALA A 100 -24.15 -48.08 -8.79
N VAL A 101 -23.05 -47.46 -9.21
CA VAL A 101 -22.00 -48.14 -9.99
C VAL A 101 -21.34 -49.25 -9.17
N PHE A 102 -21.03 -49.01 -7.88
CA PHE A 102 -20.43 -50.03 -7.02
C PHE A 102 -21.38 -51.20 -6.71
N GLU A 103 -22.65 -50.92 -6.43
CA GLU A 103 -23.65 -51.97 -6.20
C GLU A 103 -23.82 -52.88 -7.41
N HIS A 104 -23.91 -52.30 -8.61
CA HIS A 104 -23.96 -53.05 -9.86
C HIS A 104 -22.70 -53.90 -10.08
N LEU A 105 -21.51 -53.34 -9.81
CA LEU A 105 -20.25 -54.07 -9.96
C LEU A 105 -20.14 -55.24 -8.97
N SER A 106 -20.58 -55.03 -7.73
CA SER A 106 -20.63 -56.06 -6.67
C SER A 106 -21.57 -57.19 -7.05
N SER A 107 -22.77 -56.87 -7.53
CA SER A 107 -23.74 -57.83 -8.05
C SER A 107 -23.17 -58.65 -9.22
N SER A 108 -22.55 -57.97 -10.19
CA SER A 108 -21.95 -58.61 -11.36
C SER A 108 -20.78 -59.51 -11.01
N LEU A 109 -19.93 -59.14 -10.06
CA LEU A 109 -18.82 -59.99 -9.59
C LEU A 109 -19.34 -61.20 -8.80
N SER A 110 -20.39 -61.01 -8.01
CA SER A 110 -21.04 -62.10 -7.25
C SER A 110 -21.69 -63.12 -8.19
N SER A 111 -22.34 -62.68 -9.27
CA SER A 111 -22.94 -63.59 -10.25
C SER A 111 -21.89 -64.35 -11.06
N ILE A 112 -20.79 -63.70 -11.44
CA ILE A 112 -19.64 -64.36 -12.10
C ILE A 112 -19.00 -65.37 -11.15
N SER A 113 -18.85 -65.05 -9.87
CA SER A 113 -18.32 -65.97 -8.85
C SER A 113 -19.20 -67.23 -8.71
N LEU A 114 -20.52 -67.06 -8.63
CA LEU A 114 -21.46 -68.18 -8.56
C LEU A 114 -21.39 -69.07 -9.82
N ARG A 115 -21.28 -68.46 -11.01
CA ARG A 115 -21.14 -69.18 -12.29
C ARG A 115 -19.82 -69.95 -12.37
N LEU A 116 -18.71 -69.37 -11.89
CA LEU A 116 -17.42 -70.07 -11.79
C LEU A 116 -17.49 -71.24 -10.81
N SER A 117 -18.12 -71.06 -9.64
CA SER A 117 -18.29 -72.13 -8.66
C SER A 117 -19.15 -73.28 -9.18
N SER A 118 -20.21 -73.00 -9.93
CA SER A 118 -21.04 -74.04 -10.56
C SER A 118 -20.32 -74.75 -11.71
N ALA A 119 -19.48 -74.04 -12.46
CA ALA A 119 -18.71 -74.64 -13.55
C ALA A 119 -17.54 -75.50 -13.05
N GLY A 120 -16.90 -75.11 -11.94
CA GLY A 120 -15.86 -75.90 -11.28
C GLY A 120 -16.39 -77.18 -10.61
N ALA A 121 -17.60 -77.14 -10.03
CA ALA A 121 -18.22 -78.32 -9.43
C ALA A 121 -18.69 -79.38 -10.45
N GLY A 122 -18.86 -79.01 -11.72
CA GLY A 122 -19.20 -79.93 -12.81
C GLY A 122 -17.99 -80.50 -13.56
N ALA A 123 -16.81 -79.87 -13.45
CA ALA A 123 -15.60 -80.28 -14.16
C ALA A 123 -14.89 -81.49 -13.51
N ASP A 124 -15.19 -81.83 -12.26
CA ASP A 124 -14.66 -83.02 -11.57
C ASP A 124 -15.33 -84.35 -12.03
N ALA A 125 -16.30 -84.30 -12.97
CA ALA A 125 -17.10 -85.46 -13.37
C ALA A 125 -16.81 -86.03 -14.77
N GLU A 126 -16.12 -85.30 -15.67
CA GLU A 126 -15.80 -85.81 -17.02
C GLU A 126 -14.40 -85.36 -17.45
N ALA A 127 -13.41 -86.22 -17.22
CA ALA A 127 -12.08 -86.12 -17.79
C ALA A 127 -12.00 -86.96 -19.07
N ASP A 128 -12.59 -86.48 -20.18
CA ASP A 128 -12.14 -86.82 -21.54
C ASP A 128 -12.81 -85.91 -22.58
N ALA A 129 -12.22 -84.77 -22.89
CA ALA A 129 -12.50 -84.02 -24.12
C ALA A 129 -11.36 -83.06 -24.49
N ASP A 130 -11.19 -82.92 -25.81
CA ASP A 130 -10.13 -82.28 -26.57
C ASP A 130 -9.74 -80.83 -26.16
N ALA A 131 -8.47 -80.48 -26.34
CA ALA A 131 -7.78 -79.37 -25.66
C ALA A 131 -7.98 -77.94 -26.23
N ASP A 132 -9.06 -77.65 -26.98
CA ASP A 132 -9.20 -76.31 -27.62
C ASP A 132 -10.51 -75.55 -27.35
N ASP A 133 -11.46 -76.11 -26.60
CA ASP A 133 -12.72 -75.44 -26.27
C ASP A 133 -13.06 -75.55 -24.77
N ASP A 134 -12.18 -74.97 -23.94
CA ASP A 134 -12.41 -74.86 -22.50
C ASP A 134 -13.52 -73.82 -22.23
N PRO A 135 -14.73 -74.25 -21.80
CA PRO A 135 -15.85 -73.34 -21.54
C PRO A 135 -15.57 -72.33 -20.41
N LEU A 136 -14.47 -72.52 -19.65
CA LEU A 136 -14.04 -71.62 -18.58
C LEU A 136 -13.24 -70.41 -19.09
N ARG A 137 -12.57 -70.48 -20.25
CA ARG A 137 -11.77 -69.36 -20.82
C ARG A 137 -12.55 -68.05 -21.00
N PRO A 138 -13.77 -68.03 -21.59
CA PRO A 138 -14.53 -66.78 -21.74
C PRO A 138 -15.02 -66.21 -20.40
N LEU A 139 -15.37 -67.07 -19.45
CA LEU A 139 -15.75 -66.69 -18.08
C LEU A 139 -14.58 -66.10 -17.29
N GLU A 140 -13.39 -66.69 -17.43
CA GLU A 140 -12.16 -66.20 -16.82
C GLU A 140 -11.77 -64.82 -17.37
N LYS A 141 -11.90 -64.62 -18.68
CA LYS A 141 -11.68 -63.32 -19.34
C LYS A 141 -12.67 -62.26 -18.84
N GLU A 142 -13.96 -62.60 -18.78
CA GLU A 142 -15.01 -61.72 -18.25
C GLU A 142 -14.73 -61.33 -16.79
N ALA A 143 -14.34 -62.29 -15.94
CA ALA A 143 -13.96 -62.04 -14.56
C ALA A 143 -12.75 -61.09 -14.44
N LYS A 144 -11.68 -61.33 -15.23
CA LYS A 144 -10.49 -60.48 -15.26
C LYS A 144 -10.80 -59.05 -15.68
N ASP A 145 -11.63 -58.86 -16.70
CA ASP A 145 -12.03 -57.54 -17.20
C ASP A 145 -12.87 -56.78 -16.15
N ARG A 146 -13.80 -57.47 -15.48
CA ARG A 146 -14.63 -56.89 -14.40
C ARG A 146 -13.81 -56.53 -13.17
N VAL A 147 -12.86 -57.37 -12.76
CA VAL A 147 -11.94 -57.09 -11.65
C VAL A 147 -11.02 -55.92 -11.98
N LYS A 148 -10.54 -55.80 -13.22
CA LYS A 148 -9.73 -54.66 -13.68
C LYS A 148 -10.51 -53.35 -13.61
N LEU A 149 -11.75 -53.36 -14.10
CA LEU A 149 -12.66 -52.21 -14.02
C LEU A 149 -12.95 -51.82 -12.56
N ALA A 150 -13.17 -52.81 -11.67
CA ALA A 150 -13.37 -52.58 -10.25
C ALA A 150 -12.18 -51.84 -9.61
N ARG A 151 -10.97 -52.34 -9.87
CA ARG A 151 -9.73 -51.75 -9.35
C ARG A 151 -9.54 -50.31 -9.83
N GLN A 152 -9.82 -50.03 -11.10
CA GLN A 152 -9.73 -48.69 -11.66
C GLN A 152 -10.73 -47.72 -11.00
N LEU A 153 -11.99 -48.11 -10.88
CA LEU A 153 -13.03 -47.27 -10.26
C LEU A 153 -12.77 -47.03 -8.77
N VAL A 154 -12.27 -48.03 -8.04
CA VAL A 154 -11.84 -47.88 -6.64
C VAL A 154 -10.65 -46.93 -6.52
N ALA A 155 -9.70 -46.98 -7.46
CA ALA A 155 -8.57 -46.06 -7.47
C ALA A 155 -8.99 -44.61 -7.77
N GLU A 156 -9.86 -44.39 -8.76
CA GLU A 156 -10.37 -43.06 -9.12
C GLU A 156 -11.25 -42.44 -8.01
N SER A 157 -11.96 -43.28 -7.27
CA SER A 157 -12.80 -42.84 -6.15
C SER A 157 -12.09 -42.68 -4.81
N LYS A 158 -10.81 -43.07 -4.73
CA LYS A 158 -10.03 -43.02 -3.48
C LYS A 158 -10.06 -41.63 -2.84
N GLU A 159 -10.01 -40.58 -3.65
CA GLU A 159 -10.08 -39.20 -3.18
C GLU A 159 -11.42 -38.83 -2.52
N SER A 160 -12.52 -39.47 -2.92
CA SER A 160 -13.84 -39.26 -2.32
C SER A 160 -13.95 -39.84 -0.91
N PHE A 161 -13.14 -40.86 -0.57
CA PHE A 161 -13.20 -41.58 0.70
C PHE A 161 -12.00 -41.33 1.61
N ASP A 162 -10.86 -40.92 1.06
CA ASP A 162 -9.62 -40.66 1.80
C ASP A 162 -9.63 -39.24 2.39
N THR A 163 -10.06 -39.15 3.66
CA THR A 163 -10.08 -37.88 4.40
C THR A 163 -8.68 -37.31 4.61
N GLN A 164 -7.64 -38.15 4.71
CA GLN A 164 -6.25 -37.69 4.82
C GLN A 164 -5.78 -37.02 3.54
N LEU A 165 -6.11 -37.60 2.37
CA LEU A 165 -5.81 -36.99 1.07
C LEU A 165 -6.55 -35.65 0.88
N LYS A 166 -7.82 -35.56 1.32
CA LYS A 166 -8.57 -34.29 1.28
C LYS A 166 -7.95 -33.23 2.19
N ILE A 167 -7.55 -33.60 3.41
CA ILE A 167 -6.86 -32.69 4.35
C ILE A 167 -5.53 -32.23 3.76
N GLN A 168 -4.76 -33.13 3.15
CA GLN A 168 -3.50 -32.80 2.51
C GLN A 168 -3.69 -31.82 1.34
N LYS A 169 -4.65 -32.07 0.45
CA LYS A 169 -4.96 -31.14 -0.66
C LYS A 169 -5.43 -29.77 -0.16
N LEU A 170 -6.27 -29.74 0.88
CA LEU A 170 -6.69 -28.47 1.49
C LEU A 170 -5.50 -27.73 2.10
N ARG A 171 -4.61 -28.42 2.79
CA ARG A 171 -3.38 -27.85 3.32
C ARG A 171 -2.52 -27.27 2.21
N ASP A 172 -2.28 -28.02 1.14
CA ASP A 172 -1.45 -27.59 0.00
C ASP A 172 -2.06 -26.38 -0.72
N THR A 173 -3.39 -26.35 -0.90
CA THR A 173 -4.10 -25.18 -1.45
C THR A 173 -4.02 -23.96 -0.52
N VAL A 174 -4.16 -24.13 0.79
CA VAL A 174 -3.97 -23.03 1.76
C VAL A 174 -2.55 -22.48 1.67
N PHE A 175 -1.53 -23.34 1.62
CA PHE A 175 -0.13 -22.90 1.45
C PHE A 175 0.08 -22.19 0.11
N ALA A 176 -0.47 -22.71 -0.99
CA ALA A 176 -0.37 -22.09 -2.32
C ALA A 176 -1.03 -20.72 -2.38
N VAL A 177 -2.25 -20.59 -1.86
CA VAL A 177 -2.98 -19.31 -1.78
C VAL A 177 -2.25 -18.33 -0.85
N HIS A 178 -1.72 -18.80 0.27
CA HIS A 178 -0.92 -17.96 1.17
C HIS A 178 0.34 -17.42 0.49
N GLU A 179 1.04 -18.26 -0.29
CA GLU A 179 2.22 -17.84 -1.02
C GLU A 179 1.88 -16.84 -2.14
N GLN A 180 0.79 -17.06 -2.88
CA GLN A 180 0.28 -16.09 -3.86
C GLN A 180 -0.05 -14.76 -3.21
N LEU A 181 -0.75 -14.76 -2.07
CA LEU A 181 -1.06 -13.56 -1.30
C LEU A 181 0.22 -12.86 -0.83
N ARG A 182 1.23 -13.60 -0.37
CA ARG A 182 2.53 -13.05 0.04
C ARG A 182 3.25 -12.37 -1.12
N ARG A 183 3.25 -12.98 -2.30
CA ARG A 183 3.84 -12.38 -3.53
C ARG A 183 3.10 -11.13 -3.96
N ALA A 184 1.77 -11.18 -3.99
CA ALA A 184 0.92 -10.03 -4.33
C ALA A 184 1.15 -8.85 -3.36
N ARG A 185 1.26 -9.13 -2.06
CA ARG A 185 1.58 -8.11 -1.04
C ARG A 185 2.94 -7.47 -1.27
N ARG A 186 3.99 -8.26 -1.53
CA ARG A 186 5.34 -7.71 -1.80
C ARG A 186 5.35 -6.83 -3.04
N LEU A 187 4.69 -7.27 -4.12
CA LEU A 187 4.60 -6.48 -5.35
C LEU A 187 3.85 -5.17 -5.10
N ARG A 188 2.71 -5.23 -4.39
CA ARG A 188 1.95 -4.04 -3.98
C ARG A 188 2.81 -3.06 -3.18
N ASP A 189 3.56 -3.55 -2.20
CA ASP A 189 4.40 -2.70 -1.34
C ASP A 189 5.57 -2.08 -2.13
N LEU A 190 6.14 -2.80 -3.09
CA LEU A 190 7.15 -2.27 -4.00
C LEU A 190 6.55 -1.20 -4.93
N SER A 191 5.44 -1.48 -5.60
CA SER A 191 4.76 -0.52 -6.48
C SER A 191 4.34 0.74 -5.73
N ALA A 192 3.83 0.60 -4.51
CA ALA A 192 3.48 1.74 -3.67
C ALA A 192 4.72 2.57 -3.30
N ARG A 193 5.87 1.95 -2.98
CA ARG A 193 7.11 2.68 -2.72
C ARG A 193 7.61 3.44 -3.95
N ILE A 194 7.61 2.79 -5.12
CA ILE A 194 8.00 3.44 -6.38
C ILE A 194 7.10 4.64 -6.66
N ALA A 195 5.78 4.47 -6.53
CA ALA A 195 4.83 5.55 -6.72
C ALA A 195 5.02 6.70 -5.71
N ALA A 196 5.35 6.38 -4.45
CA ALA A 196 5.59 7.37 -3.41
C ALA A 196 6.86 8.20 -3.63
N GLY A 197 7.93 7.57 -4.12
CA GLY A 197 9.19 8.26 -4.42
C GLY A 197 9.26 8.88 -5.82
N SER A 198 8.30 8.60 -6.70
CA SER A 198 8.27 9.19 -8.05
C SER A 198 7.46 10.47 -8.06
N THR A 199 7.95 11.50 -8.76
CA THR A 199 7.18 12.73 -8.99
C THR A 199 6.07 12.47 -10.02
N PRO A 200 4.78 12.63 -9.66
CA PRO A 200 3.66 12.50 -10.59
C PRO A 200 3.78 13.47 -11.77
N LYS A 201 3.28 13.07 -12.95
CA LYS A 201 3.29 13.91 -14.16
C LYS A 201 2.63 15.27 -13.94
N SER A 202 1.56 15.32 -13.14
CA SER A 202 0.86 16.56 -12.80
C SER A 202 1.72 17.52 -11.98
N LEU A 203 2.43 17.01 -10.97
CA LEU A 203 3.35 17.79 -10.14
C LEU A 203 4.59 18.24 -10.92
N HIS A 204 5.14 17.37 -11.77
CA HIS A 204 6.23 17.73 -12.67
C HIS A 204 5.81 18.84 -13.65
N CYS A 205 4.63 18.71 -14.28
CA CYS A 205 4.05 19.75 -15.14
C CYS A 205 3.91 21.09 -14.40
N LEU A 206 3.41 21.07 -13.17
CA LEU A 206 3.25 22.27 -12.36
C LEU A 206 4.60 22.97 -12.14
N ALA A 207 5.62 22.22 -11.71
CA ALA A 207 6.96 22.74 -11.49
C ALA A 207 7.52 23.39 -12.77
N MET A 208 7.41 22.70 -13.91
CA MET A 208 7.88 23.22 -15.20
C MET A 208 7.13 24.49 -15.63
N ARG A 209 5.82 24.57 -15.41
CA ARG A 209 5.04 25.78 -15.73
C ARG A 209 5.42 26.97 -14.85
N LEU A 210 5.62 26.75 -13.55
CA LEU A 210 6.10 27.79 -12.63
C LEU A 210 7.49 28.31 -13.03
N MET A 211 8.40 27.42 -13.41
CA MET A 211 9.72 27.81 -13.92
C MET A 211 9.62 28.61 -15.22
N ALA A 212 8.84 28.12 -16.19
CA ALA A 212 8.64 28.79 -17.46
C ALA A 212 8.04 30.19 -17.27
N ASP A 213 7.08 30.33 -16.37
CA ASP A 213 6.45 31.61 -16.04
C ASP A 213 7.44 32.60 -15.41
N ARG A 214 8.30 32.12 -14.52
CA ARG A 214 9.38 32.92 -13.93
C ARG A 214 10.37 33.40 -14.96
N ILE A 215 10.77 32.53 -15.88
CA ILE A 215 11.69 32.88 -16.98
C ILE A 215 11.05 33.91 -17.91
N ALA A 216 9.76 33.79 -18.18
CA ALA A 216 9.03 34.71 -19.05
C ALA A 216 8.80 36.11 -18.43
N ARG A 217 8.72 36.20 -17.09
CA ARG A 217 8.40 37.44 -16.36
C ARG A 217 9.32 37.67 -15.14
N PRO A 218 10.64 37.81 -15.33
CA PRO A 218 11.60 37.90 -14.22
C PRO A 218 11.33 39.07 -13.27
N GLU A 219 10.80 40.19 -13.77
CA GLU A 219 10.42 41.37 -12.98
C GLU A 219 9.31 41.09 -11.96
N SER A 220 8.49 40.06 -12.19
CA SER A 220 7.44 39.62 -11.26
C SER A 220 7.98 38.78 -10.10
N TYR A 221 9.27 38.41 -10.14
CA TYR A 221 9.92 37.53 -9.16
C TYR A 221 11.20 38.18 -8.63
N PRO A 222 11.06 39.22 -7.76
CA PRO A 222 12.22 39.86 -7.17
C PRO A 222 13.06 38.87 -6.35
N ALA A 223 14.34 39.19 -6.19
CA ALA A 223 15.21 38.42 -5.32
C ALA A 223 14.62 38.38 -3.90
N PRO A 224 14.64 37.21 -3.23
CA PRO A 224 14.12 37.09 -1.88
C PRO A 224 14.88 38.03 -0.94
N ALA A 225 14.14 38.74 -0.09
CA ALA A 225 14.74 39.55 0.96
C ALA A 225 15.36 38.60 2.02
N PRO A 226 16.54 38.92 2.56
CA PRO A 226 17.09 38.19 3.70
C PRO A 226 16.08 38.19 4.85
N LEU A 227 15.83 37.01 5.41
CA LEU A 227 14.97 36.87 6.57
C LEU A 227 15.80 37.00 7.84
N ASP A 228 15.29 37.82 8.76
CA ASP A 228 15.89 37.98 10.09
C ASP A 228 15.71 36.68 10.88
N LEU A 229 16.80 36.15 11.45
CA LEU A 229 16.80 34.97 12.33
C LEU A 229 16.51 35.40 13.78
N ASP A 230 15.51 36.26 13.95
CA ASP A 230 15.10 36.79 15.24
C ASP A 230 14.58 35.67 16.14
N SER A 231 15.19 35.52 17.32
CA SER A 231 14.83 34.49 18.30
C SER A 231 13.38 34.58 18.80
N ASP A 232 12.73 35.74 18.65
CA ASP A 232 11.34 35.96 19.09
C ASP A 232 10.30 35.38 18.11
N LEU A 233 10.75 34.99 16.91
CA LEU A 233 9.92 34.37 15.87
C LEU A 233 9.88 32.83 16.00
N LEU A 234 8.84 32.24 15.42
CA LEU A 234 8.59 30.81 15.45
C LEU A 234 9.09 30.20 14.13
N HIS A 235 10.28 29.61 14.18
CA HIS A 235 10.97 29.03 13.03
C HIS A 235 10.60 27.56 12.78
N TYR A 236 10.18 27.27 11.56
CA TYR A 236 9.85 25.93 11.09
C TYR A 236 10.81 25.51 9.99
N ALA A 237 11.39 24.31 10.08
CA ALA A 237 12.13 23.69 8.99
C ALA A 237 11.21 22.77 8.19
N LEU A 238 11.22 22.90 6.87
CA LEU A 238 10.43 22.07 5.94
C LEU A 238 11.31 21.68 4.75
N PHE A 239 11.46 20.37 4.50
CA PHE A 239 12.27 19.86 3.40
C PHE A 239 11.37 19.17 2.40
N SER A 240 11.36 19.66 1.15
CA SER A 240 10.39 19.23 0.15
C SER A 240 10.84 19.65 -1.25
N ASP A 241 10.74 18.75 -2.22
CA ASP A 241 10.79 19.05 -3.66
C ASP A 241 9.39 19.19 -4.28
N ASN A 242 8.36 18.77 -3.54
CA ASN A 242 6.97 18.89 -3.94
C ASN A 242 6.36 20.25 -3.57
N VAL A 243 6.18 21.11 -4.57
CA VAL A 243 5.61 22.46 -4.41
C VAL A 243 4.22 22.46 -3.74
N VAL A 244 3.36 21.50 -4.07
CA VAL A 244 2.00 21.47 -3.51
C VAL A 244 2.01 20.92 -2.08
N ALA A 245 2.84 19.93 -1.79
CA ALA A 245 2.99 19.42 -0.42
C ALA A 245 3.52 20.52 0.51
N ALA A 246 4.60 21.21 0.12
CA ALA A 246 5.15 22.31 0.89
C ALA A 246 4.12 23.44 1.12
N SER A 247 3.36 23.80 0.09
CA SER A 247 2.33 24.85 0.21
C SER A 247 1.18 24.44 1.13
N VAL A 248 0.77 23.17 1.14
CA VAL A 248 -0.26 22.66 2.07
C VAL A 248 0.22 22.71 3.52
N VAL A 249 1.47 22.33 3.80
CA VAL A 249 2.04 22.43 5.16
C VAL A 249 1.99 23.89 5.64
N VAL A 250 2.52 24.82 4.84
CA VAL A 250 2.52 26.25 5.17
C VAL A 250 1.10 26.79 5.31
N ALA A 251 0.22 26.53 4.35
CA ALA A 251 -1.15 27.02 4.38
C ALA A 251 -1.94 26.49 5.59
N SER A 252 -1.74 25.21 5.93
CA SER A 252 -2.41 24.60 7.07
C SER A 252 -1.92 25.14 8.40
N ALA A 253 -0.62 25.36 8.55
CA ALA A 253 -0.03 25.97 9.74
C ALA A 253 -0.50 27.42 9.90
N VAL A 254 -0.42 28.22 8.84
CA VAL A 254 -0.83 29.64 8.84
C VAL A 254 -2.33 29.81 9.12
N ARG A 255 -3.18 28.94 8.55
CA ARG A 255 -4.64 28.99 8.78
C ARG A 255 -5.01 28.65 10.22
N SER A 256 -4.21 27.80 10.87
CA SER A 256 -4.46 27.31 12.24
C SER A 256 -3.81 28.18 13.33
N ALA A 257 -2.85 29.04 12.96
CA ALA A 257 -2.12 29.91 13.87
C ALA A 257 -2.98 31.07 14.41
N ALA A 258 -2.84 31.37 15.71
CA ALA A 258 -3.46 32.54 16.32
C ALA A 258 -2.77 33.84 15.86
N GLU A 259 -1.44 33.84 15.76
CA GLU A 259 -0.62 34.98 15.35
C GLU A 259 0.27 34.68 14.12
N PRO A 260 -0.29 34.56 12.90
CA PRO A 260 0.46 34.11 11.73
C PRO A 260 1.73 34.89 11.40
N ARG A 261 1.81 36.17 11.79
CA ARG A 261 2.97 37.05 11.55
C ARG A 261 4.24 36.60 12.27
N ARG A 262 4.10 35.81 13.33
CA ARG A 262 5.22 35.28 14.12
C ARG A 262 5.84 34.03 13.50
N HIS A 263 5.20 33.42 12.49
CA HIS A 263 5.64 32.16 11.90
C HIS A 263 6.56 32.41 10.71
N VAL A 264 7.72 31.75 10.73
CA VAL A 264 8.74 31.77 9.68
C VAL A 264 8.99 30.34 9.21
N PHE A 265 8.75 30.05 7.94
CA PHE A 265 8.98 28.74 7.35
C PHE A 265 10.23 28.75 6.49
N HIS A 266 11.23 27.95 6.85
CA HIS A 266 12.42 27.71 6.06
C HIS A 266 12.22 26.47 5.20
N VAL A 267 11.86 26.68 3.94
CA VAL A 267 11.67 25.63 2.95
C VAL A 267 13.00 25.37 2.26
N VAL A 268 13.57 24.16 2.45
CA VAL A 268 14.75 23.73 1.71
C VAL A 268 14.35 22.71 0.65
N THR A 269 14.78 22.96 -0.58
CA THR A 269 14.46 22.15 -1.74
C THR A 269 15.72 21.79 -2.54
N ASP A 270 15.62 20.78 -3.38
CA ASP A 270 16.65 20.48 -4.38
C ASP A 270 16.85 21.69 -5.33
N PRO A 271 18.09 21.98 -5.78
CA PRO A 271 18.40 23.06 -6.71
C PRO A 271 17.49 23.10 -7.93
N MET A 272 17.10 21.94 -8.46
CA MET A 272 16.23 21.84 -9.63
C MET A 272 14.85 22.45 -9.38
N TYR A 273 14.30 22.30 -8.17
CA TYR A 273 12.95 22.77 -7.83
C TYR A 273 12.91 24.17 -7.22
N LEU A 274 14.07 24.75 -6.86
CA LEU A 274 14.18 26.09 -6.27
C LEU A 274 13.39 27.16 -7.05
N PRO A 275 13.53 27.30 -8.38
CA PRO A 275 12.85 28.38 -9.10
C PRO A 275 11.33 28.22 -9.09
N ALA A 276 10.83 26.98 -9.16
CA ALA A 276 9.40 26.68 -9.09
C ALA A 276 8.82 26.98 -7.71
N MET A 277 9.52 26.56 -6.65
CA MET A 277 9.10 26.76 -5.26
C MET A 277 9.06 28.26 -4.91
N GLN A 278 10.09 29.01 -5.30
CA GLN A 278 10.10 30.47 -5.15
C GLN A 278 8.99 31.12 -5.96
N ALA A 279 8.78 30.71 -7.22
CA ALA A 279 7.69 31.26 -8.04
C ALA A 279 6.31 31.01 -7.42
N TRP A 280 6.09 29.83 -6.84
CA TRP A 280 4.86 29.52 -6.11
C TRP A 280 4.63 30.49 -4.96
N PHE A 281 5.58 30.61 -4.03
CA PHE A 281 5.42 31.43 -2.83
C PHE A 281 5.40 32.95 -3.12
N THR A 282 5.98 33.40 -4.24
CA THR A 282 5.81 34.78 -4.72
C THR A 282 4.41 35.04 -5.27
N ARG A 283 3.85 34.11 -6.06
CA ARG A 283 2.50 34.26 -6.63
C ARG A 283 1.39 34.04 -5.60
N ARG A 284 1.62 33.10 -4.67
CA ARG A 284 0.69 32.70 -3.61
C ARG A 284 1.36 32.90 -2.26
N PRO A 285 1.57 34.16 -1.84
CA PRO A 285 2.15 34.44 -0.55
C PRO A 285 1.25 33.89 0.57
N PRO A 286 1.82 33.40 1.68
CA PRO A 286 1.03 32.92 2.80
C PRO A 286 0.07 33.99 3.30
N ALA A 287 -1.15 33.58 3.65
CA ALA A 287 -2.13 34.49 4.21
C ALA A 287 -1.61 35.17 5.49
N ARG A 288 -2.15 36.35 5.81
CA ARG A 288 -1.94 37.04 7.10
C ARG A 288 -0.48 37.39 7.44
N ARG A 289 0.39 37.53 6.43
CA ARG A 289 1.80 37.99 6.53
C ARG A 289 2.74 37.04 7.29
N ALA A 290 2.49 35.73 7.25
CA ALA A 290 3.52 34.75 7.63
C ALA A 290 4.70 34.80 6.64
N ARG A 291 5.90 34.46 7.08
CA ARG A 291 7.12 34.56 6.26
C ARG A 291 7.54 33.19 5.77
N VAL A 292 7.94 33.10 4.50
CA VAL A 292 8.49 31.87 3.91
C VAL A 292 9.81 32.21 3.26
N GLU A 293 10.86 31.52 3.68
CA GLU A 293 12.16 31.49 3.02
C GLU A 293 12.23 30.23 2.16
N VAL A 294 12.71 30.34 0.93
CA VAL A 294 12.97 29.18 0.07
C VAL A 294 14.45 29.18 -0.31
N ARG A 295 15.17 28.15 0.13
CA ARG A 295 16.60 27.97 -0.10
C ARG A 295 16.88 26.65 -0.81
N SER A 296 17.95 26.61 -1.60
CA SER A 296 18.44 25.35 -2.14
C SER A 296 19.35 24.62 -1.14
N ALA A 297 19.25 23.29 -1.13
CA ALA A 297 20.22 22.45 -0.43
C ALA A 297 21.68 22.73 -0.87
N ALA A 298 21.92 23.13 -2.12
CA ALA A 298 23.27 23.42 -2.61
C ALA A 298 23.85 24.75 -2.08
N GLU A 299 23.06 25.62 -1.46
CA GLU A 299 23.55 26.88 -0.87
C GLU A 299 24.28 26.65 0.46
N PHE A 300 24.13 25.49 1.08
CA PHE A 300 24.76 25.17 2.36
C PHE A 300 26.16 24.61 2.14
N ALA A 301 27.18 25.46 2.29
CA ALA A 301 28.58 25.09 2.05
C ALA A 301 29.09 23.89 2.89
N PHE A 302 28.47 23.62 4.05
CA PHE A 302 28.80 22.47 4.89
C PHE A 302 28.28 21.12 4.34
N LEU A 303 27.35 21.13 3.38
CA LEU A 303 26.83 19.92 2.71
C LEU A 303 27.76 19.50 1.58
N ASN A 304 28.95 19.03 1.95
CA ASN A 304 29.95 18.50 1.02
C ASN A 304 30.42 17.11 1.48
N ALA A 305 31.08 16.36 0.60
CA ALA A 305 31.52 14.99 0.91
C ALA A 305 32.58 14.87 2.02
N SER A 306 33.31 15.95 2.33
CA SER A 306 34.30 15.94 3.41
C SER A 306 33.64 16.01 4.78
N HIS A 307 32.54 16.75 4.91
CA HIS A 307 31.81 16.90 6.17
C HIS A 307 30.64 15.92 6.31
N SER A 308 29.82 15.75 5.27
CA SER A 308 28.59 14.94 5.29
C SER A 308 28.82 13.54 4.72
N PRO A 309 28.68 12.47 5.53
CA PRO A 309 28.78 11.10 5.02
C PRO A 309 27.62 10.73 4.08
N VAL A 310 26.48 11.43 4.18
CA VAL A 310 25.35 11.26 3.26
C VAL A 310 25.74 11.73 1.86
N VAL A 311 26.27 12.95 1.73
CA VAL A 311 26.73 13.52 0.46
C VAL A 311 27.85 12.64 -0.13
N ARG A 312 28.79 12.20 0.72
CA ARG A 312 29.87 11.28 0.32
C ARG A 312 29.35 9.97 -0.30
N ARG A 313 28.25 9.41 0.19
CA ARG A 313 27.66 8.18 -0.38
C ARG A 313 26.86 8.44 -1.66
N ILE A 314 26.14 9.56 -1.73
CA ILE A 314 25.41 9.98 -2.93
C ILE A 314 26.39 10.23 -4.09
N GLU A 315 27.45 11.02 -3.86
CA GLU A 315 28.46 11.32 -4.89
C GLU A 315 29.24 10.07 -5.34
N ALA A 316 29.42 9.10 -4.45
CA ALA A 316 30.05 7.83 -4.78
C ALA A 316 29.12 6.88 -5.59
N GLY A 317 27.86 7.25 -5.83
CA GLY A 317 26.88 6.43 -6.55
C GLY A 317 26.53 5.13 -5.81
N ARG A 318 26.77 5.06 -4.50
CA ARG A 318 26.64 3.82 -3.70
C ARG A 318 25.23 3.58 -3.16
N SER A 319 24.32 4.55 -3.28
CA SER A 319 22.98 4.49 -2.69
C SER A 319 22.05 5.55 -3.27
N ASP A 320 20.77 5.20 -3.50
CA ASP A 320 19.69 6.10 -3.93
C ASP A 320 19.09 6.84 -2.72
N LEU A 321 19.91 7.61 -2.01
CA LEU A 321 19.51 8.33 -0.81
C LEU A 321 18.90 9.69 -1.17
N GLY A 322 17.72 9.99 -0.63
CA GLY A 322 17.17 11.34 -0.66
C GLY A 322 17.98 12.27 0.25
N LEU A 323 18.77 13.19 -0.33
CA LEU A 323 19.53 14.20 0.44
C LEU A 323 18.60 15.02 1.33
N LEU A 324 17.45 15.46 0.80
CA LEU A 324 16.46 16.27 1.52
C LEU A 324 15.97 15.58 2.81
N GLU A 325 15.78 14.26 2.79
CA GLU A 325 15.35 13.51 3.97
C GLU A 325 16.40 13.56 5.08
N HIS A 326 17.69 13.64 4.75
CA HIS A 326 18.78 13.64 5.71
C HIS A 326 19.14 15.04 6.24
N LEU A 327 18.63 16.12 5.62
CA LEU A 327 18.84 17.50 6.09
C LEU A 327 18.37 17.72 7.53
N ARG A 328 17.43 16.90 8.02
CA ARG A 328 16.98 16.93 9.41
C ARG A 328 18.10 16.73 10.43
N PHE A 329 19.23 16.12 10.07
CA PHE A 329 20.38 15.96 10.95
C PHE A 329 21.34 17.15 10.92
N TYR A 330 21.07 18.15 10.08
CA TYR A 330 21.90 19.34 9.92
C TYR A 330 21.16 20.63 10.32
N LEU A 331 20.08 20.52 11.11
CA LEU A 331 19.29 21.66 11.55
C LEU A 331 20.14 22.69 12.32
N LEU A 332 21.09 22.21 13.12
CA LEU A 332 22.01 23.06 13.86
C LEU A 332 22.94 23.85 12.93
N GLU A 333 23.48 23.20 11.90
CA GLU A 333 24.41 23.78 10.94
C GLU A 333 23.69 24.76 9.99
N MET A 334 22.42 24.50 9.66
CA MET A 334 21.60 25.41 8.85
C MET A 334 21.17 26.66 9.63
N PHE A 335 20.88 26.51 10.93
CA PHE A 335 20.31 27.57 11.76
C PHE A 335 21.10 27.74 13.07
N PRO A 336 22.40 28.10 13.01
CA PRO A 336 23.28 28.10 14.17
C PRO A 336 22.90 29.16 15.22
N GLU A 337 22.19 30.21 14.83
CA GLU A 337 21.77 31.33 15.69
C GLU A 337 20.48 31.02 16.48
N LEU A 338 19.70 30.04 16.02
CA LEU A 338 18.44 29.70 16.67
C LEU A 338 18.67 28.83 17.91
N ARG A 339 17.82 29.03 18.93
CA ARG A 339 17.76 28.16 20.12
C ARG A 339 16.82 26.98 19.92
N ARG A 340 15.73 27.18 19.18
CA ARG A 340 14.67 26.18 19.01
C ARG A 340 14.09 26.24 17.61
N ILE A 341 13.79 25.08 17.04
CA ILE A 341 13.19 24.95 15.72
C ILE A 341 12.20 23.79 15.70
N VAL A 342 11.11 23.94 14.96
CA VAL A 342 10.14 22.85 14.73
C VAL A 342 10.33 22.29 13.33
N LEU A 343 10.58 20.99 13.22
CA LEU A 343 10.62 20.27 11.96
C LEU A 343 9.19 19.86 11.57
N LEU A 344 8.79 20.15 10.34
CA LEU A 344 7.55 19.67 9.72
C LEU A 344 7.90 18.85 8.46
N GLU A 345 7.30 17.68 8.30
CA GLU A 345 7.43 16.90 7.05
C GLU A 345 6.42 17.36 5.99
N GLU A 346 6.75 17.19 4.71
CA GLU A 346 5.92 17.64 3.58
C GLU A 346 4.52 16.99 3.53
N ASP A 347 4.36 15.82 4.15
CA ASP A 347 3.14 15.03 4.16
C ASP A 347 2.31 15.21 5.43
N VAL A 348 2.48 16.35 6.13
CA VAL A 348 1.66 16.71 7.29
C VAL A 348 0.62 17.78 6.98
N VAL A 349 -0.43 17.80 7.80
CA VAL A 349 -1.42 18.88 7.83
C VAL A 349 -1.56 19.36 9.27
N VAL A 350 -1.39 20.66 9.45
CA VAL A 350 -1.54 21.32 10.75
C VAL A 350 -2.99 21.74 10.95
N GLN A 351 -3.58 21.31 12.07
CA GLN A 351 -4.98 21.56 12.43
C GLN A 351 -5.15 22.51 13.61
N ARG A 352 -4.08 22.76 14.38
CA ARG A 352 -4.09 23.62 15.58
C ARG A 352 -2.85 24.51 15.61
N ASP A 353 -2.90 25.55 16.43
CA ASP A 353 -1.76 26.43 16.64
C ASP A 353 -0.56 25.67 17.22
N LEU A 354 0.60 25.85 16.59
CA LEU A 354 1.87 25.22 16.98
C LEU A 354 2.72 26.10 17.89
N ALA A 355 2.37 27.37 18.09
CA ALA A 355 3.09 28.28 18.98
C ALA A 355 3.40 27.69 20.38
N PRO A 356 2.49 26.92 21.03
CA PRO A 356 2.80 26.35 22.35
C PRO A 356 3.99 25.37 22.36
N LEU A 357 4.39 24.79 21.23
CA LEU A 357 5.60 23.94 21.15
C LEU A 357 6.87 24.68 21.57
N TRP A 358 6.94 26.00 21.39
CA TRP A 358 8.09 26.81 21.84
C TRP A 358 8.18 26.95 23.35
N THR A 359 7.10 26.68 24.08
CA THR A 359 7.05 26.78 25.54
C THR A 359 7.09 25.42 26.25
N VAL A 360 7.06 24.32 25.49
CA VAL A 360 7.17 22.97 26.06
C VAL A 360 8.52 22.81 26.74
N ASP A 361 8.48 22.29 27.97
CA ASP A 361 9.67 21.85 28.69
C ASP A 361 10.15 20.50 28.12
N LEU A 362 11.39 20.50 27.63
CA LEU A 362 12.03 19.32 27.08
C LEU A 362 12.89 18.59 28.12
N ASP A 363 12.88 18.99 29.39
CA ASP A 363 13.73 18.43 30.46
C ASP A 363 15.23 18.45 30.10
N GLY A 364 15.67 19.50 29.40
CA GLY A 364 17.03 19.62 28.86
C GLY A 364 17.40 18.64 27.75
N LYS A 365 16.43 17.89 27.21
CA LYS A 365 16.57 16.97 26.07
C LYS A 365 16.62 17.72 24.74
N VAL A 366 17.16 17.06 23.71
CA VAL A 366 17.40 17.65 22.39
C VAL A 366 16.14 17.68 21.54
N ASN A 367 15.32 16.64 21.60
CA ASN A 367 14.16 16.44 20.72
C ASN A 367 12.88 16.26 21.54
N GLY A 368 11.80 16.90 21.16
CA GLY A 368 10.43 16.59 21.59
C GLY A 368 9.67 15.91 20.45
N ALA A 369 9.22 14.68 20.67
CA ALA A 369 8.50 13.89 19.66
C ALA A 369 7.40 13.02 20.29
N VAL A 370 6.35 12.71 19.53
CA VAL A 370 5.31 11.77 20.00
C VAL A 370 5.80 10.33 19.87
N GLU A 371 5.68 9.59 20.97
CA GLU A 371 5.96 8.16 21.03
C GLU A 371 4.85 7.34 20.34
N THR A 372 5.26 6.32 19.58
CA THR A 372 4.35 5.54 18.74
C THR A 372 4.18 4.09 19.16
N CYS A 373 4.96 3.62 20.15
CA CYS A 373 4.88 2.23 20.58
C CYS A 373 3.55 1.92 21.28
N PHE A 374 3.07 0.70 21.07
CA PHE A 374 1.92 0.14 21.76
C PHE A 374 2.17 -1.35 22.01
N GLY A 375 2.16 -1.78 23.28
CA GLY A 375 2.52 -3.16 23.61
C GLY A 375 3.92 -3.54 23.08
N GLY A 376 4.00 -4.57 22.23
CA GLY A 376 5.24 -4.97 21.53
C GLY A 376 5.52 -4.26 20.20
N PHE A 377 4.60 -3.43 19.71
CA PHE A 377 4.69 -2.78 18.40
C PHE A 377 5.52 -1.50 18.45
N ARG A 378 6.19 -1.19 17.34
CA ARG A 378 7.01 0.02 17.13
C ARG A 378 8.00 0.30 18.26
N ARG A 379 8.65 -0.76 18.76
CA ARG A 379 9.82 -0.64 19.63
C ARG A 379 11.09 -0.65 18.78
N TYR A 380 12.21 -0.23 19.37
CA TYR A 380 13.50 -0.18 18.69
C TYR A 380 13.88 -1.53 18.05
N SER A 381 13.52 -2.65 18.68
CA SER A 381 13.74 -4.00 18.13
C SER A 381 13.10 -4.28 16.76
N ARG A 382 12.15 -3.44 16.33
CA ARG A 382 11.53 -3.54 15.01
C ARG A 382 12.30 -2.80 13.92
N TYR A 383 13.10 -1.82 14.31
CA TYR A 383 13.78 -0.90 13.39
C TYR A 383 15.28 -1.14 13.29
N LEU A 384 15.88 -1.71 14.34
CA LEU A 384 17.32 -1.89 14.46
C LEU A 384 17.69 -3.36 14.62
N ASN A 385 18.87 -3.73 14.11
CA ASN A 385 19.43 -5.06 14.23
C ASN A 385 20.16 -5.24 15.57
N PHE A 386 19.45 -5.77 16.58
CA PHE A 386 20.01 -6.03 17.91
C PHE A 386 21.01 -7.21 17.97
N SER A 387 21.20 -7.94 16.88
CA SER A 387 22.30 -8.91 16.78
C SER A 387 23.66 -8.22 16.64
N HIS A 388 23.67 -6.98 16.14
CA HIS A 388 24.90 -6.21 15.95
C HIS A 388 25.41 -5.63 17.28
N PRO A 389 26.69 -5.82 17.66
CA PRO A 389 27.25 -5.32 18.94
C PRO A 389 27.05 -3.82 19.15
N ALA A 390 27.30 -3.01 18.11
CA ALA A 390 27.17 -1.54 18.17
C ALA A 390 25.75 -1.06 18.53
N VAL A 391 24.72 -1.88 18.28
CA VAL A 391 23.33 -1.62 18.64
C VAL A 391 23.04 -2.17 20.04
N ARG A 392 23.33 -3.45 20.28
CA ARG A 392 23.00 -4.16 21.53
C ARG A 392 23.63 -3.52 22.77
N GLU A 393 24.85 -2.99 22.66
CA GLU A 393 25.60 -2.47 23.81
C GLU A 393 25.14 -1.07 24.24
N ARG A 394 24.53 -0.30 23.33
CA ARG A 394 24.19 1.12 23.56
C ARG A 394 22.69 1.38 23.64
N LEU A 395 21.87 0.49 23.08
CA LEU A 395 20.44 0.71 22.88
C LEU A 395 19.64 -0.38 23.58
N SER A 396 18.43 -0.04 24.02
CA SER A 396 17.49 -1.02 24.56
C SER A 396 16.52 -1.49 23.48
N PRO A 397 16.34 -2.81 23.27
CA PRO A 397 15.35 -3.33 22.32
C PRO A 397 13.92 -2.98 22.73
N ARG A 398 13.70 -2.71 24.03
CA ARG A 398 12.39 -2.34 24.58
C ARG A 398 12.12 -0.84 24.50
N ALA A 399 13.07 -0.01 24.07
CA ALA A 399 12.83 1.43 23.94
C ALA A 399 11.67 1.71 22.98
N CYS A 400 10.85 2.71 23.34
CA CYS A 400 9.71 3.14 22.53
C CYS A 400 10.22 3.96 21.34
N ALA A 401 9.78 3.64 20.11
CA ALA A 401 10.09 4.50 18.98
C ALA A 401 9.14 5.70 18.96
N TRP A 402 9.69 6.86 18.62
CA TRP A 402 8.95 8.08 18.31
C TRP A 402 8.87 8.27 16.80
N ALA A 403 8.11 9.28 16.36
CA ALA A 403 7.89 9.56 14.95
C ALA A 403 8.46 10.90 14.50
N TYR A 404 8.90 10.94 13.24
CA TYR A 404 9.02 12.19 12.49
C TYR A 404 7.66 12.63 11.96
N GLY A 405 7.53 13.92 11.66
CA GLY A 405 6.33 14.54 11.11
C GLY A 405 6.11 15.93 11.72
N VAL A 406 6.13 15.97 13.06
CA VAL A 406 6.28 17.20 13.84
C VAL A 406 7.22 16.92 15.00
N ASN A 407 8.34 17.63 15.04
CA ASN A 407 9.35 17.48 16.09
C ASN A 407 9.85 18.85 16.50
N VAL A 408 10.03 19.06 17.81
CA VAL A 408 10.66 20.28 18.32
C VAL A 408 12.09 19.95 18.72
N PHE A 409 13.04 20.76 18.26
CA PHE A 409 14.45 20.57 18.56
C PHE A 409 14.99 21.75 19.35
N ASP A 410 15.65 21.46 20.47
CA ASP A 410 16.45 22.41 21.24
C ASP A 410 17.89 22.37 20.69
N LEU A 411 18.25 23.42 19.96
CA LEU A 411 19.53 23.51 19.26
C LEU A 411 20.69 23.79 20.24
N ASP A 412 20.43 24.40 21.40
CA ASP A 412 21.43 24.53 22.46
C ASP A 412 21.79 23.15 23.03
N ALA A 413 20.78 22.32 23.32
CA ALA A 413 21.00 20.94 23.72
C ALA A 413 21.66 20.12 22.62
N TRP A 414 21.28 20.31 21.35
CA TRP A 414 21.90 19.65 20.19
C TRP A 414 23.41 19.94 20.12
N ARG A 415 23.82 21.21 20.33
CA ARG A 415 25.24 21.60 20.40
C ARG A 415 25.97 20.87 21.52
N ARG A 416 25.39 20.82 22.73
CA ARG A 416 26.00 20.13 23.89
C ARG A 416 26.15 18.63 23.67
N GLU A 417 25.14 17.99 23.09
CA GLU A 417 25.10 16.53 22.87
C GLU A 417 25.83 16.07 21.59
N ARG A 418 26.25 17.02 20.74
CA ARG A 418 26.93 16.79 19.46
C ARG A 418 26.16 15.80 18.58
N CYS A 419 24.85 16.04 18.41
CA CYS A 419 23.98 15.08 17.74
C CYS A 419 24.34 14.86 16.27
N THR A 420 24.81 15.87 15.54
CA THR A 420 25.24 15.70 14.14
C THR A 420 26.44 14.76 14.02
N ASP A 421 27.45 14.91 14.89
CA ASP A 421 28.60 14.00 14.96
C ASP A 421 28.19 12.57 15.28
N ARG A 422 27.21 12.41 16.18
CA ARG A 422 26.66 11.11 16.55
C ARG A 422 25.93 10.46 15.37
N PHE A 423 25.16 11.24 14.62
CA PHE A 423 24.52 10.81 13.38
C PHE A 423 25.59 10.36 12.36
N HIS A 424 26.62 11.16 12.10
CA HIS A 424 27.70 10.80 11.19
C HIS A 424 28.33 9.45 11.54
N ARG A 425 28.66 9.25 12.82
CA ARG A 425 29.24 7.99 13.30
C ARG A 425 28.33 6.79 13.04
N TYR A 426 27.04 6.89 13.36
CA TYR A 426 26.12 5.77 13.14
C TYR A 426 25.88 5.51 11.66
N PHE A 427 25.82 6.57 10.85
CA PHE A 427 25.60 6.46 9.42
C PHE A 427 26.80 5.78 8.72
N ASP A 428 28.03 6.16 9.07
CA ASP A 428 29.24 5.48 8.59
C ASP A 428 29.30 4.02 9.08
N LEU A 429 28.90 3.74 10.33
CA LEU A 429 28.83 2.34 10.84
C LEU A 429 27.79 1.48 10.12
N ASN A 430 26.79 2.08 9.49
CA ASN A 430 25.75 1.39 8.72
C ASN A 430 26.05 1.40 7.21
N GLU A 431 27.33 1.47 6.82
CA GLU A 431 27.72 1.49 5.40
C GLU A 431 27.21 0.26 4.63
N ASP A 432 27.15 -0.90 5.27
CA ASP A 432 26.67 -2.17 4.71
C ASP A 432 25.18 -2.45 4.98
N GLY A 433 24.48 -1.51 5.62
CA GLY A 433 23.08 -1.68 6.03
C GLY A 433 22.86 -2.70 7.16
N SER A 434 23.91 -3.08 7.89
CA SER A 434 23.82 -4.13 8.93
C SER A 434 23.14 -3.69 10.22
N LEU A 435 23.14 -2.40 10.57
CA LEU A 435 22.49 -1.86 11.76
C LEU A 435 21.00 -1.58 11.50
N TRP A 436 20.64 -1.06 10.33
CA TRP A 436 19.26 -0.88 9.87
C TRP A 436 19.15 -0.84 8.35
N SER A 437 17.95 -1.08 7.84
CA SER A 437 17.67 -1.00 6.40
C SER A 437 17.67 0.44 5.91
N GLU A 438 18.44 0.73 4.85
CA GLU A 438 18.60 2.07 4.26
C GLU A 438 17.31 2.71 3.76
N GLY A 439 16.22 1.95 3.58
CA GLY A 439 14.94 2.46 3.08
C GLY A 439 14.12 3.30 4.07
N SER A 440 14.69 3.69 5.22
CA SER A 440 14.06 4.60 6.17
C SER A 440 15.10 5.39 6.95
N VAL A 441 14.87 6.70 7.09
CA VAL A 441 15.68 7.61 7.91
C VAL A 441 15.34 7.53 9.41
N LEU A 442 14.17 6.98 9.76
CA LEU A 442 13.70 6.89 11.15
C LEU A 442 14.69 6.15 12.08
N PRO A 443 15.22 4.97 11.73
CA PRO A 443 16.18 4.26 12.58
C PRO A 443 17.43 5.09 12.91
N ALA A 444 17.95 5.86 11.94
CA ALA A 444 19.07 6.78 12.17
C ALA A 444 18.70 7.87 13.20
N GLY A 445 17.48 8.40 13.12
CA GLY A 445 16.93 9.32 14.12
C GLY A 445 16.83 8.70 15.51
N LEU A 446 16.24 7.51 15.61
CA LEU A 446 16.08 6.77 16.86
C LEU A 446 17.42 6.50 17.56
N MET A 447 18.47 6.18 16.79
CA MET A 447 19.82 5.97 17.29
C MET A 447 20.51 7.27 17.69
N THR A 448 20.39 8.32 16.87
CA THR A 448 21.03 9.62 17.11
C THR A 448 20.50 10.26 18.39
N PHE A 449 19.17 10.26 18.57
CA PHE A 449 18.53 10.92 19.72
C PHE A 449 18.20 9.97 20.86
N TYR A 450 18.84 8.79 20.92
CA TYR A 450 18.60 7.85 22.01
C TYR A 450 18.96 8.46 23.38
N GLY A 451 18.00 8.41 24.31
CA GLY A 451 18.15 9.02 25.64
C GLY A 451 18.03 10.55 25.67
N THR A 452 17.94 11.21 24.52
CA THR A 452 17.85 12.67 24.36
C THR A 452 16.54 13.12 23.70
N THR A 453 15.51 12.26 23.68
CA THR A 453 14.15 12.61 23.24
C THR A 453 13.19 12.66 24.43
N LYS A 454 12.42 13.75 24.55
CA LYS A 454 11.28 13.91 25.45
C LYS A 454 10.00 13.45 24.72
N PRO A 455 9.24 12.50 25.30
CA PRO A 455 7.92 12.15 24.78
C PRO A 455 6.94 13.32 24.90
N LEU A 456 6.29 13.68 23.80
CA LEU A 456 5.20 14.65 23.76
C LEU A 456 3.84 13.97 23.90
N ASP A 457 2.84 14.74 24.32
CA ASP A 457 1.45 14.27 24.36
C ASP A 457 0.99 13.81 22.97
N LYS A 458 0.21 12.72 22.93
CA LYS A 458 -0.30 12.13 21.69
C LYS A 458 -1.20 13.08 20.89
N SER A 459 -1.79 14.10 21.53
CA SER A 459 -2.55 15.14 20.85
C SER A 459 -1.69 16.00 19.93
N TRP A 460 -0.36 15.97 20.00
CA TRP A 460 0.48 16.75 19.10
C TRP A 460 0.55 16.15 17.69
N HIS A 461 0.51 14.83 17.57
CA HIS A 461 0.83 14.16 16.32
C HIS A 461 0.10 12.82 16.19
N VAL A 462 -0.68 12.68 15.12
CA VAL A 462 -1.27 11.41 14.71
C VAL A 462 -0.74 11.04 13.32
N MET A 463 -0.22 9.83 13.22
CA MET A 463 0.36 9.31 11.98
C MET A 463 -0.37 8.08 11.43
N GLY A 464 -0.05 7.75 10.19
CA GLY A 464 -0.51 6.53 9.52
C GLY A 464 -1.59 6.79 8.48
N LEU A 465 -1.95 8.04 8.19
CA LEU A 465 -2.97 8.35 7.19
C LEU A 465 -2.55 7.92 5.76
N GLY A 466 -1.26 7.60 5.55
CA GLY A 466 -0.73 7.08 4.30
C GLY A 466 -0.55 5.54 4.24
N TYR A 467 -1.09 4.77 5.20
CA TYR A 467 -1.12 3.29 5.11
C TYR A 467 -2.16 2.59 6.01
N ASN A 468 -2.66 3.24 7.05
CA ASN A 468 -3.57 2.64 8.03
C ASN A 468 -5.00 3.17 7.83
N PRO A 469 -5.92 2.36 7.28
CA PRO A 469 -7.30 2.79 7.04
C PRO A 469 -8.18 2.79 8.30
N SER A 470 -7.63 2.46 9.47
CA SER A 470 -8.41 2.26 10.71
C SER A 470 -8.09 3.27 11.80
N ILE A 471 -7.50 4.43 11.46
CA ILE A 471 -7.28 5.51 12.42
C ILE A 471 -8.63 6.12 12.78
N SER A 472 -8.87 6.30 14.07
CA SER A 472 -10.16 6.78 14.55
C SER A 472 -10.38 8.25 14.15
N PRO A 473 -11.62 8.64 13.79
CA PRO A 473 -11.94 10.04 13.50
C PRO A 473 -11.68 10.97 14.69
N GLU A 474 -11.79 10.46 15.91
CA GLU A 474 -11.54 11.22 17.13
C GLU A 474 -10.05 11.54 17.32
N GLU A 475 -9.16 10.56 17.14
CA GLU A 475 -7.70 10.80 17.14
C GLU A 475 -7.32 11.84 16.08
N ILE A 476 -7.89 11.74 14.87
CA ILE A 476 -7.65 12.70 13.78
C ILE A 476 -8.12 14.10 14.21
N ARG A 477 -9.32 14.27 14.77
CA ARG A 477 -9.83 15.58 15.20
C ARG A 477 -9.06 16.17 16.38
N ASN A 478 -8.57 15.31 17.27
CA ASN A 478 -7.89 15.72 18.50
C ASN A 478 -6.41 16.08 18.28
N ALA A 479 -5.82 15.62 17.18
CA ALA A 479 -4.42 15.89 16.86
C ALA A 479 -4.18 17.33 16.35
N ALA A 480 -3.11 17.97 16.84
CA ALA A 480 -2.62 19.23 16.32
C ALA A 480 -2.03 19.07 14.92
N VAL A 481 -1.34 17.96 14.65
CA VAL A 481 -0.78 17.61 13.34
C VAL A 481 -1.21 16.21 12.96
N ILE A 482 -1.78 16.06 11.76
CA ILE A 482 -2.05 14.76 11.15
C ILE A 482 -1.04 14.48 10.04
N HIS A 483 -0.63 13.23 9.93
CA HIS A 483 0.51 12.86 9.10
C HIS A 483 0.16 11.70 8.18
N PHE A 484 0.28 11.95 6.87
CA PHE A 484 0.13 10.98 5.80
C PHE A 484 1.36 10.09 5.62
N SER A 485 1.99 9.73 6.75
CA SER A 485 3.15 8.84 6.81
C SER A 485 2.85 7.54 6.06
N GLY A 486 3.80 7.06 5.26
CA GLY A 486 3.63 5.89 4.40
C GLY A 486 3.71 6.22 2.91
N ASN A 487 3.31 5.24 2.10
CA ASN A 487 3.44 5.30 0.64
C ASN A 487 2.18 5.82 -0.06
N MET A 488 1.02 5.80 0.60
CA MET A 488 -0.26 6.25 0.02
C MET A 488 -0.43 7.76 0.27
N LYS A 489 0.48 8.56 -0.30
CA LYS A 489 0.51 10.02 -0.14
C LYS A 489 -0.75 10.67 -0.72
N PRO A 490 -1.24 11.81 -0.16
CA PRO A 490 -2.52 12.39 -0.54
C PRO A 490 -2.57 12.99 -1.95
N TRP A 491 -1.40 13.28 -2.54
CA TRP A 491 -1.25 13.76 -3.93
C TRP A 491 -1.08 12.63 -4.96
N LEU A 492 -1.22 11.36 -4.55
CA LEU A 492 -1.11 10.20 -5.43
C LEU A 492 -2.48 9.54 -5.62
N ASP A 493 -2.69 8.90 -6.77
CA ASP A 493 -3.93 8.15 -7.06
C ASP A 493 -4.14 6.96 -6.13
N VAL A 494 -3.06 6.46 -5.52
CA VAL A 494 -3.08 5.37 -4.54
C VAL A 494 -3.40 5.86 -3.12
N ALA A 495 -3.74 7.14 -2.92
CA ALA A 495 -4.12 7.68 -1.62
C ALA A 495 -5.31 6.93 -1.00
N LEU A 496 -5.39 6.92 0.34
CA LEU A 496 -6.60 6.47 1.03
C LEU A 496 -7.70 7.54 0.87
N ASN A 497 -8.68 7.27 0.01
CA ASN A 497 -9.78 8.19 -0.32
C ASN A 497 -10.48 8.81 0.90
N GLN A 498 -10.67 8.02 1.97
CA GLN A 498 -11.30 8.49 3.21
C GLN A 498 -10.52 9.59 3.93
N TYR A 499 -9.20 9.72 3.71
CA TYR A 499 -8.36 10.76 4.34
C TYR A 499 -7.96 11.87 3.37
N LYS A 500 -8.11 11.68 2.06
CA LYS A 500 -7.65 12.63 1.03
C LYS A 500 -8.21 14.05 1.25
N HIS A 501 -9.49 14.15 1.63
CA HIS A 501 -10.18 15.43 1.89
C HIS A 501 -9.53 16.28 3.00
N LEU A 502 -8.81 15.66 3.95
CA LEU A 502 -8.13 16.38 5.03
C LEU A 502 -6.94 17.20 4.52
N TRP A 503 -6.33 16.76 3.42
CA TRP A 503 -5.21 17.43 2.76
C TRP A 503 -5.68 18.36 1.63
N THR A 504 -6.60 17.90 0.77
CA THR A 504 -7.03 18.66 -0.42
C THR A 504 -7.73 19.98 -0.09
N LYS A 505 -8.35 20.10 1.10
CA LYS A 505 -8.95 21.37 1.60
C LYS A 505 -7.96 22.51 1.85
N TYR A 506 -6.65 22.25 1.71
CA TYR A 506 -5.58 23.25 1.82
C TYR A 506 -4.86 23.48 0.49
N VAL A 507 -5.19 22.75 -0.56
CA VAL A 507 -4.62 22.98 -1.89
C VAL A 507 -5.21 24.26 -2.46
N ASP A 508 -4.35 25.13 -2.99
CA ASP A 508 -4.76 26.38 -3.60
C ASP A 508 -5.40 26.13 -4.97
N THR A 509 -6.72 25.99 -4.99
CA THR A 509 -7.51 25.74 -6.20
C THR A 509 -7.53 26.91 -7.17
N GLU A 510 -7.09 28.11 -6.75
CA GLU A 510 -7.02 29.28 -7.62
C GLU A 510 -5.74 29.28 -8.47
N MET A 511 -4.76 28.42 -8.16
CA MET A 511 -3.57 28.26 -8.99
C MET A 511 -3.93 27.73 -10.38
N GLU A 512 -3.89 28.60 -11.39
CA GLU A 512 -4.27 28.32 -12.78
C GLU A 512 -3.50 27.14 -13.41
N PHE A 513 -2.28 26.85 -12.93
CA PHE A 513 -1.47 25.74 -13.43
C PHE A 513 -1.91 24.37 -12.95
N LEU A 514 -2.62 24.26 -11.82
CA LEU A 514 -3.13 22.98 -11.32
C LEU A 514 -4.12 22.30 -12.29
N PRO A 515 -5.21 22.97 -12.74
CA PRO A 515 -6.11 22.36 -13.72
C PRO A 515 -5.42 22.12 -15.07
N LEU A 516 -4.52 23.02 -15.50
CA LEU A 516 -3.75 22.85 -16.75
C LEU A 516 -2.78 21.65 -16.72
N CYS A 517 -2.40 21.19 -15.53
CA CYS A 517 -1.54 20.03 -15.33
C CYS A 517 -2.30 18.78 -14.90
N ASN A 518 -3.65 18.79 -15.00
CA ASN A 518 -4.51 17.67 -14.61
C ASN A 518 -4.23 17.20 -13.17
N PHE A 519 -3.96 18.14 -12.25
CA PHE A 519 -3.80 17.79 -10.84
C PHE A 519 -5.18 17.43 -10.26
N GLY A 520 -5.40 16.14 -10.00
CA GLY A 520 -6.68 15.62 -9.50
C GLY A 520 -6.89 15.92 -8.03
N LEU A 521 -7.77 16.90 -7.75
CA LEU A 521 -8.25 17.21 -6.40
C LEU A 521 -9.16 16.11 -5.87
#